data_AF-A0A7C1B552-F1
#
_entry.id   AF-A0A7C1B552-F1
#
_cell.length_a   1.000
_cell.length_b   1.000
_cell.length_c   1.000
_cell.angle_alpha   90.00
_cell.angle_beta   90.00
_cell.angle_gamma   90.00
#
_symmetry.space_group_name_H-M   'P 1'
#
loop_
_entity.id
_entity.type
_entity.pdbx_description
1 polymer ?
#
loop_
_entity_poly.entity_id
_entity_poly.type
_entity_poly.pdbx_seq_one_letter_code
_entity_poly.pdbx_strand_id
1 'polypeptide(L)'
;MKKSSLLEDIKRARIKGKISYRFRPKDLKEKCPGFAVSTYYSFLSRHISGKKYKQYFIRHSRGVYSLKDDPVLNERSLLEFLP
;
A
#
# COMPACT_ATOMS: atom_id res chain seq x y z
N MET A 1 2.66 16.60 -18.27
CA MET A 1 2.44 15.27 -17.61
C MET A 1 2.58 15.45 -16.11
N LYS A 2 1.50 15.25 -15.32
CA LYS A 2 1.65 15.16 -13.86
C LYS A 2 2.47 13.91 -13.56
N LYS A 3 3.69 14.07 -13.03
CA LYS A 3 4.45 12.98 -12.40
C LYS A 3 3.67 12.56 -11.14
N SER A 4 2.66 11.72 -11.29
CA SER A 4 2.05 11.07 -10.13
C SER A 4 3.09 10.15 -9.50
N SER A 5 3.30 10.27 -8.19
CA SER A 5 4.14 9.31 -7.47
C SER A 5 3.36 8.00 -7.32
N LEU A 6 4.04 6.86 -7.40
CA LEU A 6 3.43 5.54 -7.25
C LEU A 6 2.56 5.44 -5.97
N LEU A 7 2.96 6.11 -4.88
CA LEU A 7 2.17 6.17 -3.64
C LEU A 7 0.79 6.81 -3.85
N GLU A 8 0.72 7.94 -4.55
CA GLU A 8 -0.53 8.65 -4.78
C GLU A 8 -1.47 7.87 -5.71
N ASP A 9 -0.92 7.11 -6.64
CA ASP A 9 -1.71 6.23 -7.49
C ASP A 9 -2.25 5.02 -6.71
N ILE A 10 -1.44 4.44 -5.81
CA ILE A 10 -1.90 3.39 -4.89
C ILE A 10 -3.02 3.91 -3.98
N LYS A 11 -2.83 5.07 -3.32
CA LYS A 11 -3.86 5.68 -2.46
C LYS A 11 -5.15 5.96 -3.23
N ARG A 12 -5.05 6.54 -4.43
CA ARG A 12 -6.23 6.82 -5.26
C ARG A 12 -6.93 5.55 -5.71
N ALA A 13 -6.18 4.51 -6.09
CA ALA A 13 -6.76 3.22 -6.43
C ALA A 13 -7.48 2.58 -5.23
N ARG A 14 -6.92 2.73 -4.02
CA ARG A 14 -7.53 2.21 -2.80
C ARG A 14 -8.82 2.93 -2.44
N ILE A 15 -8.82 4.27 -2.45
CA ILE A 15 -10.01 5.09 -2.18
C ILE A 15 -11.12 4.79 -3.19
N LYS A 16 -10.76 4.56 -4.46
CA LYS A 16 -11.72 4.18 -5.51
C LYS A 16 -12.15 2.71 -5.47
N GLY A 17 -11.69 1.93 -4.49
CA GLY A 17 -12.01 0.49 -4.38
C GLY A 17 -11.41 -0.38 -5.50
N LYS A 18 -10.44 0.13 -6.28
CA LYS A 18 -9.81 -0.61 -7.38
C LYS A 18 -8.82 -1.67 -6.89
N ILE A 19 -8.25 -1.45 -5.71
CA ILE A 19 -7.38 -2.41 -5.02
C ILE A 19 -7.96 -2.74 -3.65
N SER A 20 -7.83 -4.00 -3.25
CA SER A 20 -8.23 -4.49 -1.94
C SER A 20 -7.37 -3.85 -0.83
N TYR A 21 -7.89 -3.86 0.40
CA TYR A 21 -7.16 -3.41 1.59
C TYR A 21 -5.79 -4.11 1.76
N ARG A 22 -5.77 -5.44 1.54
CA ARG A 22 -4.56 -6.23 1.40
C ARG A 22 -4.30 -6.45 -0.09
N PHE A 23 -3.16 -5.98 -0.56
CA PHE A 23 -2.78 -6.08 -1.96
C PHE A 23 -1.37 -6.65 -2.10
N ARG A 24 -1.12 -7.26 -3.26
CA ARG A 24 0.19 -7.74 -3.69
C ARG A 24 0.78 -6.78 -4.72
N PRO A 25 2.11 -6.80 -4.94
CA PRO A 25 2.75 -6.00 -5.98
C PRO A 25 2.15 -6.22 -7.38
N LYS A 26 1.70 -7.45 -7.67
CA LYS A 26 1.03 -7.79 -8.94
C LYS A 26 -0.30 -7.04 -9.11
N ASP A 27 -1.08 -6.92 -8.04
CA ASP A 27 -2.39 -6.24 -8.08
C ASP A 27 -2.19 -4.74 -8.36
N LEU A 28 -1.12 -4.16 -7.81
CA LEU A 28 -0.73 -2.77 -8.10
C LEU A 28 -0.28 -2.58 -9.55
N LYS A 29 0.44 -3.54 -10.13
CA LYS A 29 0.84 -3.49 -11.54
C LYS A 29 -0.37 -3.44 -12.46
N GLU A 30 -1.39 -4.24 -12.16
CA GLU A 30 -2.62 -4.31 -12.97
C GLU A 30 -3.50 -3.07 -12.80
N LYS A 31 -3.62 -2.53 -11.57
CA LYS A 31 -4.56 -1.44 -11.27
C LYS A 31 -3.93 -0.04 -11.30
N CYS A 32 -2.61 0.05 -11.14
CA CYS A 32 -1.81 1.28 -11.19
C CYS A 32 -0.63 1.10 -12.16
N PRO A 33 -0.88 0.85 -13.47
CA PRO A 33 0.19 0.64 -14.44
C PRO A 33 1.02 1.92 -14.68
N GLY A 34 2.23 1.76 -15.20
CA GLY A 34 3.12 2.89 -15.54
C GLY A 34 4.55 2.79 -14.97
N PHE A 35 4.84 1.74 -14.19
CA PHE A 35 6.17 1.49 -13.63
C PHE A 35 6.67 0.09 -13.98
N ALA A 36 7.99 -0.11 -13.94
CA ALA A 36 8.59 -1.43 -14.06
C ALA A 36 8.13 -2.35 -12.90
N VAL A 37 8.04 -3.65 -13.16
CA VAL A 37 7.60 -4.64 -12.17
C VAL A 37 8.45 -4.56 -10.89
N SER A 38 9.77 -4.48 -11.05
CA SER A 38 10.73 -4.37 -9.95
C SER A 38 10.52 -3.13 -9.07
N THR A 39 9.97 -2.04 -9.63
CA THR A 39 9.66 -0.81 -8.90
C THR A 39 8.58 -1.06 -7.85
N TYR A 40 7.51 -1.81 -8.15
CA TYR A 40 6.48 -2.11 -7.16
C TYR A 40 7.04 -2.91 -5.98
N TYR A 41 7.84 -3.94 -6.26
CA TYR A 41 8.47 -4.76 -5.20
C TYR A 41 9.41 -3.93 -4.33
N SER A 42 10.31 -3.17 -4.97
CA SER A 42 11.32 -2.37 -4.28
C SER A 42 10.68 -1.23 -3.47
N PHE A 43 9.69 -0.55 -4.04
CA PHE A 43 8.98 0.54 -3.39
C PHE A 43 8.23 0.04 -2.15
N LEU A 44 7.43 -1.01 -2.29
CA LEU A 44 6.70 -1.58 -1.16
C LEU A 44 7.66 -2.02 -0.06
N SER A 45 8.71 -2.79 -0.40
CA SER A 45 9.66 -3.32 0.58
C SER A 45 10.50 -2.25 1.27
N ARG A 46 10.76 -1.10 0.64
CA ARG A 46 11.54 0.00 1.23
C ARG A 46 10.72 0.83 2.21
N HIS A 47 9.42 0.92 2.00
CA HIS A 47 8.50 1.78 2.75
C HIS A 47 7.63 1.02 3.77
N ILE A 48 8.09 -0.14 4.24
CA ILE A 48 7.46 -0.89 5.34
C ILE A 48 7.91 -0.42 6.73
N SER A 49 7.13 -0.75 7.75
CA SER A 49 7.52 -0.54 9.15
C SER A 49 8.88 -1.17 9.49
N GLY A 50 9.70 -0.48 10.29
CA GLY A 50 11.04 -0.92 10.69
C GLY A 50 12.15 -0.70 9.66
N LYS A 51 11.89 0.07 8.60
CA LYS A 51 12.90 0.47 7.60
C LYS A 51 13.26 1.95 7.70
N LYS A 52 14.41 2.31 7.11
CA LYS A 52 15.00 3.66 7.10
C LYS A 52 14.11 4.73 6.43
N TYR A 53 13.21 4.33 5.53
CA TYR A 53 12.36 5.26 4.78
C TYR A 53 11.03 5.54 5.48
N LYS A 54 10.38 6.65 5.10
CA LYS A 54 9.02 6.97 5.56
C LYS A 54 8.09 5.78 5.30
N GLN A 55 7.42 5.34 6.36
CA GLN A 55 6.63 4.12 6.37
C GLN A 55 5.23 4.41 5.84
N TYR A 56 4.92 3.86 4.67
CA TYR A 56 3.59 3.99 4.05
C TYR A 56 2.82 2.68 4.07
N PHE A 57 3.51 1.56 4.28
CA PHE A 57 2.95 0.23 4.16
C PHE A 57 3.17 -0.61 5.40
N ILE A 58 2.23 -1.51 5.66
CA ILE A 58 2.37 -2.60 6.62
C ILE A 58 2.47 -3.88 5.82
N ARG A 59 3.48 -4.71 6.12
CA ARG A 59 3.63 -6.03 5.53
C ARG A 59 3.02 -7.05 6.47
N HIS A 60 1.98 -7.74 6.02
CA HIS A 60 1.29 -8.76 6.79
C HIS A 60 1.93 -10.14 6.62
N SER A 61 2.32 -10.47 5.38
CA SER A 61 2.97 -11.74 5.04
C SER A 61 3.85 -11.58 3.79
N ARG A 62 4.39 -12.68 3.26
CA ARG A 62 5.28 -12.64 2.09
C ARG A 62 4.54 -12.12 0.86
N GLY A 63 4.86 -10.88 0.47
CA GLY A 63 4.30 -10.23 -0.71
C GLY A 63 2.90 -9.63 -0.52
N VAL A 64 2.39 -9.55 0.72
CA VAL A 64 1.08 -8.95 1.02
C VAL A 64 1.26 -7.72 1.89
N TYR A 65 0.70 -6.60 1.42
CA TYR A 65 0.86 -5.27 2.00
C TYR A 65 -0.50 -4.60 2.18
N SER A 66 -0.57 -3.65 3.11
CA SER A 66 -1.67 -2.67 3.21
C SER A 66 -1.08 -1.27 3.37
N LEU A 67 -1.89 -0.24 3.10
CA LEU A 67 -1.52 1.13 3.49
C LEU A 67 -1.57 1.26 5.02
N LYS A 68 -0.59 1.97 5.59
CA LYS A 68 -0.51 2.24 7.03
C LYS A 68 -1.67 3.12 7.50
N ASP A 69 -1.95 4.19 6.74
CA ASP A 69 -2.99 5.17 7.03
C ASP A 69 -4.32 4.83 6.34
N ASP A 70 -4.59 3.54 6.08
CA ASP A 70 -5.87 3.13 5.48
C ASP A 70 -6.99 3.30 6.52
N PRO A 71 -8.12 3.94 6.18
CA PRO A 71 -9.22 4.10 7.13
C PRO A 71 -9.74 2.76 7.67
N VAL A 72 -9.71 1.69 6.86
CA VAL A 72 -10.09 0.34 7.31
C VAL A 72 -9.13 -0.22 8.35
N LEU A 73 -7.85 0.18 8.32
CA LEU A 73 -6.87 -0.19 9.34
C LEU A 73 -7.12 0.59 10.62
N ASN A 74 -7.50 1.86 10.51
CA ASN A 74 -7.82 2.70 11.66
C ASN A 74 -9.10 2.20 12.36
N GLU A 75 -10.14 1.83 11.62
CA GLU A 75 -11.37 1.26 12.19
C GLU A 75 -11.12 -0.10 12.88
N ARG A 76 -10.30 -0.97 12.27
CA ARG A 76 -9.94 -2.25 12.90
C ARG A 76 -9.03 -2.09 14.10
N SER A 77 -8.08 -1.14 14.05
CA SER A 77 -7.26 -0.80 15.21
C SER A 77 -8.15 -0.30 16.34
N LEU A 78 -9.12 0.57 16.06
CA LEU A 78 -10.06 1.06 17.07
C LEU A 78 -10.91 -0.07 17.68
N LEU A 79 -11.30 -1.07 16.90
CA LEU A 79 -12.02 -2.25 17.41
C LEU A 79 -11.14 -3.19 18.24
N GLU A 80 -9.84 -3.30 17.93
CA GLU A 80 -8.88 -4.08 18.73
C GLU A 80 -8.49 -3.39 20.05
N PHE A 81 -8.85 -2.11 20.24
CA PHE A 81 -8.63 -1.33 21.46
C PHE A 81 -9.90 -1.10 22.30
N LEU A 82 -11.03 -1.74 21.97
CA LEU A 82 -12.19 -1.75 22.84
C LEU A 82 -12.03 -2.90 23.87
N PRO A 83 -12.00 -2.61 25.19
CA PRO A 83 -11.87 -3.62 26.24
C PRO A 83 -13.11 -4.51 26.37
#